data_AF-A0A2P7AK73-F1
#
_entry.id   AF-A0A2P7AK73-F1
#
_cell.length_a   1.000
_cell.length_b   1.000
_cell.length_c   1.000
_cell.angle_alpha   90.00
_cell.angle_beta   90.00
_cell.angle_gamma   90.00
#
_symmetry.space_group_name_H-M   'P 1'
#
loop_
_entity.id
_entity.type
_entity.pdbx_description
1 polymer ?
#
loop_
_entity_poly.entity_id
_entity_poly.type
_entity_poly.pdbx_seq_one_letter_code
_entity_poly.pdbx_strand_id
1 'polypeptide(L)'
;MSNKWPRLDYLSWRETCSALHLYLQVVGKYRLAHTPWLNHSWNATFYVTPSGLTSSPIPDGPGIEIVFDFHEHSVIGSNGDGHRASFALGTSTVAEFHANFARLVSQLGGRPVFHGQPNEVADPVPFDEDHRERSYDREAVRNFHQALMAIDRVFKAFRTSFIGKSSPVHLFWGSFDLAVTRFSGRQAPVHPGGIPALPDNVAQEAYDREVSSAGFWPGGGGIDYPAFYAYAYPAPSDFRAASVQPDAAFWHEGLSEFIVPYEAVQTAADPDEALMAFLVSTYEAAADLGHWDRDQLECTHGQRGKVRELNAKVPEKAASSVSEEVEREDGASKGRYRIVVEGVEAEMTYSRAGTQLIIIDHTDVPAALRGRKVGERLVRQAVEDARREGVFIIPLCPFAKAQIERHPEWQDVLRK
;
A
#
# COMPACT_ATOMS: atom_id res chain seq x y z
N MET A 1 -14.51 -5.30 21.91
CA MET A 1 -13.93 -6.64 21.67
C MET A 1 -12.79 -6.80 22.66
N SER A 2 -12.82 -7.84 23.48
CA SER A 2 -11.78 -8.07 24.48
C SER A 2 -10.44 -8.29 23.78
N ASN A 3 -9.45 -7.45 24.07
CA ASN A 3 -8.10 -7.46 23.51
C ASN A 3 -7.29 -8.66 24.05
N LYS A 4 -7.79 -9.89 23.83
CA LYS A 4 -7.26 -11.11 24.45
C LYS A 4 -6.27 -11.80 23.54
N TRP A 5 -5.07 -11.97 24.07
CA TRP A 5 -4.05 -12.87 23.54
C TRP A 5 -4.30 -14.27 24.12
N PRO A 6 -4.80 -15.24 23.31
CA PRO A 6 -5.13 -16.58 23.80
C PRO A 6 -3.86 -17.35 24.17
N ARG A 7 -3.98 -18.37 25.02
CA ARG A 7 -2.87 -19.30 25.24
C ARG A 7 -2.73 -20.19 24.01
N LEU A 8 -1.50 -20.35 23.52
CA LEU A 8 -1.15 -21.31 22.48
C LEU A 8 -0.13 -22.29 23.05
N ASP A 9 -0.48 -23.57 23.09
CA ASP A 9 0.42 -24.66 23.45
C ASP A 9 0.63 -25.52 22.21
N TYR A 10 1.77 -25.36 21.53
CA TYR A 10 2.06 -26.09 20.29
C TYR A 10 1.95 -27.61 20.45
N LEU A 11 2.46 -28.15 21.56
CA LEU A 11 2.53 -29.61 21.75
C LEU A 11 1.14 -30.24 21.83
N SER A 12 0.15 -29.54 22.42
CA SER A 12 -1.21 -30.06 22.57
C SER A 12 -1.98 -30.14 21.26
N TRP A 13 -1.68 -29.29 20.27
CA TRP A 13 -2.41 -29.22 19.01
C TRP A 13 -1.55 -29.48 17.76
N ARG A 14 -0.30 -29.92 17.91
CA ARG A 14 0.66 -30.12 16.79
C ARG A 14 0.09 -30.93 15.62
N GLU A 15 -0.73 -31.95 15.88
CA GLU A 15 -1.35 -32.78 14.84
C GLU A 15 -2.41 -31.97 14.06
N THR A 16 -3.21 -31.15 14.75
CA THR A 16 -4.15 -30.23 14.13
C THR A 16 -3.44 -29.10 13.38
N CYS A 17 -2.35 -28.57 13.94
CA CYS A 17 -1.48 -27.60 13.30
C CYS A 17 -0.90 -28.14 11.98
N SER A 18 -0.38 -29.38 12.00
CA SER A 18 0.13 -30.06 10.80
C SER A 18 -0.95 -30.32 9.76
N ALA A 19 -2.15 -30.74 10.18
CA ALA A 19 -3.28 -30.91 9.27
C ALA A 19 -3.65 -29.59 8.59
N LEU A 20 -3.83 -28.52 9.39
CA LEU A 20 -4.22 -27.21 8.90
C LEU A 20 -3.16 -26.60 7.97
N HIS A 21 -1.88 -26.79 8.27
CA HIS A 21 -0.77 -26.41 7.40
C HIS A 21 -0.90 -27.05 6.02
N LEU A 22 -1.05 -28.37 5.94
CA LEU A 22 -1.18 -29.09 4.67
C LEU A 22 -2.48 -28.75 3.92
N TYR A 23 -3.58 -28.50 4.64
CA TYR A 23 -4.84 -28.05 4.05
C TYR A 23 -4.69 -26.65 3.41
N LEU A 24 -3.99 -25.74 4.08
CA LEU A 24 -3.67 -24.43 3.52
C LEU A 24 -2.70 -24.53 2.35
N GLN A 25 -1.76 -25.49 2.34
CA GLN A 25 -0.90 -25.72 1.18
C GLN A 25 -1.71 -26.16 -0.05
N VAL A 26 -2.69 -27.06 0.10
CA VAL A 26 -3.57 -27.48 -1.01
C VAL A 26 -4.27 -26.28 -1.66
N VAL A 27 -4.91 -25.43 -0.84
CA VAL A 27 -5.62 -24.24 -1.34
C VAL A 27 -4.64 -23.18 -1.85
N GLY A 28 -3.52 -23.01 -1.17
CA GLY A 28 -2.45 -22.08 -1.53
C GLY A 28 -1.78 -22.41 -2.86
N LYS A 29 -1.58 -23.70 -3.16
CA LYS A 29 -1.08 -24.21 -4.44
C LYS A 29 -2.05 -23.92 -5.58
N TYR A 30 -3.35 -24.07 -5.34
CA TYR A 30 -4.38 -23.65 -6.29
C TYR A 30 -4.32 -22.14 -6.54
N ARG A 31 -4.31 -21.32 -5.48
CA ARG A 31 -4.17 -19.87 -5.61
C ARG A 31 -2.91 -19.49 -6.41
N LEU A 32 -1.78 -20.12 -6.10
CA LEU A 32 -0.50 -19.90 -6.77
C LEU A 32 -0.56 -20.23 -8.26
N ALA A 33 -1.14 -21.38 -8.63
CA ALA A 33 -1.22 -21.84 -10.02
C ALA A 33 -2.16 -20.97 -10.87
N HIS A 34 -3.15 -20.34 -10.26
CA HIS A 34 -4.21 -19.61 -10.97
C HIS A 34 -4.11 -18.09 -10.87
N THR A 35 -3.18 -17.54 -10.09
CA THR A 35 -3.01 -16.08 -9.96
C THR A 35 -1.72 -15.63 -10.63
N PRO A 36 -1.73 -14.58 -11.48
CA PRO A 36 -0.52 -14.01 -12.04
C PRO A 36 0.54 -13.75 -10.96
N TRP A 37 1.78 -14.04 -11.28
CA TRP A 37 2.89 -13.86 -10.33
C TRP A 37 2.97 -12.39 -9.91
N LEU A 38 2.92 -12.16 -8.60
CA LEU A 38 3.19 -10.86 -8.01
C LEU A 38 4.55 -10.94 -7.34
N ASN A 39 5.26 -9.82 -7.32
CA ASN A 39 6.59 -9.75 -6.73
C ASN A 39 6.62 -10.32 -5.30
N HIS A 40 7.71 -11.02 -5.02
CA HIS A 40 7.96 -11.75 -3.79
C HIS A 40 6.94 -12.84 -3.46
N SER A 41 6.40 -13.50 -4.49
CA SER A 41 5.37 -14.55 -4.37
C SER A 41 4.10 -14.13 -3.62
N TRP A 42 3.82 -12.82 -3.50
CA TRP A 42 2.71 -12.31 -2.69
C TRP A 42 1.32 -12.72 -3.23
N ASN A 43 1.24 -13.13 -4.50
CA ASN A 43 0.04 -13.67 -5.13
C ASN A 43 -0.44 -14.99 -4.52
N ALA A 44 0.37 -15.69 -3.72
CA ALA A 44 0.06 -17.02 -3.20
C ALA A 44 -0.50 -17.07 -1.77
N THR A 45 -0.52 -15.95 -1.03
CA THR A 45 -0.69 -15.93 0.44
C THR A 45 -2.14 -16.12 0.94
N PHE A 46 -2.41 -15.97 2.23
CA PHE A 46 -3.76 -15.83 2.81
C PHE A 46 -3.85 -14.58 3.69
N TYR A 47 -5.07 -14.09 3.93
CA TYR A 47 -5.31 -12.91 4.77
C TYR A 47 -6.25 -13.22 5.93
N VAL A 48 -5.96 -12.67 7.11
CA VAL A 48 -6.78 -12.83 8.31
C VAL A 48 -8.12 -12.11 8.15
N THR A 49 -9.21 -12.81 8.42
CA THR A 49 -10.58 -12.27 8.44
C THR A 49 -11.20 -12.44 9.84
N PRO A 50 -12.34 -11.78 10.14
CA PRO A 50 -13.04 -11.99 11.40
C PRO A 50 -13.49 -13.44 11.67
N SER A 51 -13.57 -14.30 10.65
CA SER A 51 -13.95 -15.70 10.79
C SER A 51 -12.83 -16.70 10.56
N GLY A 52 -11.70 -16.31 9.97
CA GLY A 52 -10.57 -17.20 9.74
C GLY A 52 -9.57 -16.63 8.75
N LEU A 53 -9.42 -17.29 7.60
CA LEU A 53 -8.48 -16.92 6.53
C LEU A 53 -9.19 -16.84 5.17
N THR A 54 -8.83 -15.88 4.33
CA THR A 54 -9.30 -15.78 2.93
C THR A 54 -8.14 -15.79 1.94
N SER A 55 -8.38 -16.41 0.79
CA SER A 55 -7.51 -16.34 -0.38
C SER A 55 -7.60 -15.01 -1.13
N SER A 56 -8.57 -14.15 -0.83
CA SER A 56 -9.04 -13.09 -1.76
C SER A 56 -9.46 -13.68 -3.13
N PRO A 57 -9.99 -12.88 -4.08
CA PRO A 57 -10.37 -13.41 -5.38
C PRO A 57 -9.18 -14.01 -6.16
N ILE A 58 -9.35 -15.26 -6.58
CA ILE A 58 -8.46 -16.03 -7.47
C ILE A 58 -9.03 -15.93 -8.89
N PRO A 59 -8.26 -15.50 -9.91
CA PRO A 59 -8.76 -15.28 -11.27
C PRO A 59 -8.85 -16.60 -12.06
N ASP A 60 -9.72 -17.50 -11.61
CA ASP A 60 -10.06 -18.75 -12.29
C ASP A 60 -11.57 -18.86 -12.48
N GLY A 61 -11.99 -19.24 -13.69
CA GLY A 61 -13.40 -19.23 -14.08
C GLY A 61 -14.05 -17.84 -13.86
N PRO A 62 -15.22 -17.75 -13.19
CA PRO A 62 -15.88 -16.49 -12.86
C PRO A 62 -15.22 -15.68 -11.72
N GLY A 63 -14.03 -16.09 -11.28
CA GLY A 63 -13.34 -15.55 -10.11
C GLY A 63 -13.83 -16.26 -8.85
N ILE A 64 -12.90 -16.86 -8.09
CA ILE A 64 -13.21 -17.72 -6.94
C ILE A 64 -12.53 -17.17 -5.70
N GLU A 65 -13.27 -17.02 -4.60
CA GLU A 65 -12.71 -16.78 -3.27
C GLU A 65 -12.87 -18.04 -2.43
N ILE A 66 -11.80 -18.43 -1.72
CA ILE A 66 -11.81 -19.52 -0.75
C ILE A 66 -11.59 -18.94 0.64
N VAL A 67 -12.48 -19.29 1.57
CA VAL A 67 -12.45 -18.90 2.97
C VAL A 67 -12.35 -20.15 3.83
N PHE A 68 -11.36 -20.19 4.70
CA PHE A 68 -11.35 -21.09 5.86
C PHE A 68 -12.10 -20.39 6.98
N ASP A 69 -13.31 -20.84 7.28
CA ASP A 69 -14.08 -20.34 8.41
C ASP A 69 -13.79 -21.21 9.64
N PHE A 70 -13.10 -20.62 10.61
CA PHE A 70 -12.67 -21.25 11.84
C PHE A 70 -13.71 -21.15 12.97
N HIS A 71 -14.80 -20.41 12.79
CA HIS A 71 -15.93 -20.43 13.73
C HIS A 71 -16.84 -21.62 13.44
N GLU A 72 -17.21 -21.78 12.16
CA GLU A 72 -18.04 -22.89 11.67
C GLU A 72 -17.23 -24.15 11.39
N HIS A 73 -15.90 -24.03 11.27
CA HIS A 73 -14.97 -25.08 10.86
C HIS A 73 -15.38 -25.68 9.53
N SER A 74 -15.30 -24.86 8.48
CA SER A 74 -15.58 -25.25 7.10
C SER A 74 -14.67 -24.52 6.13
N VAL A 75 -14.45 -25.12 4.96
CA VAL A 75 -13.93 -24.42 3.79
C VAL A 75 -15.12 -24.02 2.95
N ILE A 76 -15.24 -22.72 2.71
CA ILE A 76 -16.30 -22.11 1.91
C ILE A 76 -15.64 -21.55 0.65
N GLY A 77 -16.21 -21.86 -0.51
CA GLY A 77 -15.87 -21.17 -1.74
C GLY A 77 -17.07 -20.41 -2.28
N SER A 78 -16.81 -19.22 -2.83
CA SER A 78 -17.78 -18.40 -3.54
C SER A 78 -17.21 -17.90 -4.85
N ASN A 79 -18.07 -17.62 -5.82
CA ASN A 79 -17.64 -17.10 -7.11
C ASN A 79 -18.32 -15.79 -7.52
N GLY A 80 -17.83 -15.15 -8.59
CA GLY A 80 -18.34 -13.87 -9.09
C GLY A 80 -19.81 -13.86 -9.53
N ASP A 81 -20.41 -15.04 -9.77
CA ASP A 81 -21.81 -15.19 -10.15
C ASP A 81 -22.74 -15.38 -8.94
N GLY A 82 -22.19 -15.35 -7.71
CA GLY A 82 -22.93 -15.53 -6.47
C GLY A 82 -23.16 -17.00 -6.09
N HIS A 83 -22.57 -17.96 -6.81
CA HIS A 83 -22.60 -19.36 -6.37
C HIS A 83 -21.70 -19.56 -5.16
N ARG A 84 -22.14 -20.44 -4.26
CA ARG A 84 -21.42 -20.79 -3.03
C ARG A 84 -21.50 -22.28 -2.78
N ALA A 85 -20.39 -22.86 -2.36
CA ALA A 85 -20.29 -24.26 -1.96
C ALA A 85 -19.34 -24.37 -0.76
N SER A 86 -19.41 -25.47 -0.02
CA SER A 86 -18.60 -25.65 1.18
C SER A 86 -18.46 -27.12 1.57
N PHE A 87 -17.43 -27.42 2.35
CA PHE A 87 -17.28 -28.70 3.06
C PHE A 87 -16.70 -28.47 4.46
N ALA A 88 -16.93 -29.42 5.37
CA ALA A 88 -16.52 -29.30 6.77
C ALA A 88 -15.01 -29.51 6.96
N LEU A 89 -14.44 -28.79 7.93
CA LEU A 89 -13.14 -29.08 8.52
C LEU A 89 -13.34 -29.97 9.75
N GLY A 90 -12.51 -31.00 9.85
CA GLY A 90 -12.57 -32.00 10.91
C GLY A 90 -11.44 -33.01 10.78
N THR A 91 -11.44 -34.03 11.64
CA THR A 91 -10.50 -35.15 11.54
C THR A 91 -10.66 -35.80 10.17
N SER A 92 -9.57 -35.86 9.40
CA SER A 92 -9.55 -36.37 8.03
C SER A 92 -8.09 -36.64 7.60
N THR A 93 -7.93 -37.06 6.35
CA THR A 93 -6.63 -37.22 5.68
C THR A 93 -6.38 -36.02 4.75
N VAL A 94 -5.14 -35.84 4.31
CA VAL A 94 -4.83 -34.78 3.33
C VAL A 94 -5.37 -35.16 1.95
N ALA A 95 -5.35 -36.44 1.58
CA ALA A 95 -5.93 -36.94 0.34
C ALA A 95 -7.44 -36.67 0.24
N GLU A 96 -8.18 -36.88 1.33
CA GLU A 96 -9.62 -36.59 1.37
C GLU A 96 -9.90 -35.08 1.29
N PHE A 97 -9.14 -34.26 2.04
CA PHE A 97 -9.23 -32.80 1.94
C PHE A 97 -8.97 -32.32 0.52
N HIS A 98 -7.91 -32.82 -0.12
CA HIS A 98 -7.54 -32.52 -1.50
C HIS A 98 -8.67 -32.87 -2.48
N ALA A 99 -9.26 -34.06 -2.36
CA ALA A 99 -10.39 -34.48 -3.21
C ALA A 99 -11.64 -33.62 -2.99
N ASN A 100 -11.95 -33.27 -1.75
CA ASN A 100 -13.08 -32.38 -1.42
C ASN A 100 -12.87 -30.96 -1.97
N PHE A 101 -11.65 -30.45 -1.87
CA PHE A 101 -11.28 -29.15 -2.42
C PHE A 101 -11.33 -29.12 -3.96
N ALA A 102 -10.82 -30.15 -4.64
CA ALA A 102 -10.91 -30.24 -6.10
C ALA A 102 -12.38 -30.24 -6.59
N ARG A 103 -13.26 -30.93 -5.85
CA ARG A 103 -14.71 -30.93 -6.11
C ARG A 103 -15.32 -29.55 -5.87
N LEU A 104 -14.94 -28.87 -4.78
CA LEU A 104 -15.38 -27.51 -4.48
C LEU A 104 -15.03 -26.54 -5.63
N VAL A 105 -13.78 -26.54 -6.08
CA VAL A 105 -13.32 -25.68 -7.19
C VAL A 105 -14.12 -25.97 -8.47
N SER A 106 -14.33 -27.25 -8.79
CA SER A 106 -15.13 -27.65 -9.97
C SER A 106 -16.57 -27.16 -9.89
N GLN A 107 -17.21 -27.24 -8.72
CA GLN A 107 -18.58 -26.76 -8.49
C GLN A 107 -18.70 -25.24 -8.65
N LEU A 108 -17.64 -24.50 -8.37
CA LEU A 108 -17.59 -23.04 -8.50
C LEU A 108 -17.24 -22.57 -9.92
N GLY A 109 -17.04 -23.50 -10.85
CA GLY A 109 -16.67 -23.21 -12.24
C GLY A 109 -15.17 -22.97 -12.47
N GLY A 110 -14.33 -23.31 -11.49
CA GLY A 110 -12.88 -23.29 -11.60
C GLY A 110 -12.31 -24.60 -12.14
N ARG A 111 -11.00 -24.61 -12.39
CA ARG A 111 -10.23 -25.78 -12.82
C ARG A 111 -9.29 -26.20 -11.69
N PRO A 112 -9.49 -27.36 -11.05
CA PRO A 112 -8.64 -27.80 -9.94
C PRO A 112 -7.29 -28.35 -10.43
N VAL A 113 -6.45 -27.51 -11.02
CA VAL A 113 -5.16 -27.91 -11.61
C VAL A 113 -4.03 -27.17 -10.92
N PHE A 114 -3.27 -27.87 -10.09
CA PHE A 114 -2.14 -27.32 -9.35
C PHE A 114 -1.14 -28.43 -8.97
N HIS A 115 0.06 -28.05 -8.56
CA HIS A 115 1.09 -29.01 -8.17
C HIS A 115 0.68 -29.79 -6.91
N GLY A 116 0.67 -31.13 -6.97
CA GLY A 116 0.13 -32.01 -5.94
C GLY A 116 1.06 -32.29 -4.74
N GLN A 117 2.26 -31.71 -4.70
CA GLN A 117 3.23 -31.93 -3.61
C GLN A 117 3.36 -30.70 -2.68
N PRO A 118 3.47 -30.91 -1.35
CA PRO A 118 3.83 -29.85 -0.39
C PRO A 118 5.19 -29.19 -0.69
N ASN A 119 5.32 -27.91 -0.34
CA ASN A 119 6.58 -27.17 -0.29
C ASN A 119 7.01 -26.98 1.17
N GLU A 120 8.31 -26.74 1.38
CA GLU A 120 8.88 -26.32 2.68
C GLU A 120 8.67 -27.33 3.81
N VAL A 121 8.40 -28.58 3.44
CA VAL A 121 8.25 -29.74 4.32
C VAL A 121 9.36 -30.73 3.95
N ALA A 122 10.06 -31.24 4.95
CA ALA A 122 11.03 -32.31 4.75
C ALA A 122 10.32 -33.61 4.33
N ASP A 123 10.86 -34.28 3.30
CA ASP A 123 10.33 -35.55 2.75
C ASP A 123 8.82 -35.52 2.47
N PRO A 124 8.35 -34.61 1.59
CA PRO A 124 6.92 -34.35 1.42
C PRO A 124 6.20 -35.49 0.69
N VAL A 125 5.13 -36.00 1.33
CA VAL A 125 4.18 -36.94 0.72
C VAL A 125 3.22 -36.16 -0.21
N PRO A 126 2.98 -36.61 -1.45
CA PRO A 126 1.97 -36.01 -2.33
C PRO A 126 0.59 -35.94 -1.65
N PHE A 127 -0.15 -34.85 -1.89
CA PHE A 127 -1.40 -34.59 -1.19
C PHE A 127 -2.44 -35.69 -1.39
N ASP A 128 -2.53 -36.26 -2.60
CA ASP A 128 -3.46 -37.32 -2.96
C ASP A 128 -3.04 -38.72 -2.48
N GLU A 129 -1.79 -38.87 -2.04
CA GLU A 129 -1.24 -40.12 -1.48
C GLU A 129 -1.19 -40.08 0.06
N ASP A 130 -1.30 -38.90 0.68
CA ASP A 130 -1.28 -38.74 2.13
C ASP A 130 -2.62 -39.14 2.78
N HIS A 131 -2.73 -40.44 3.00
CA HIS A 131 -3.85 -41.10 3.69
C HIS A 131 -3.67 -41.20 5.21
N ARG A 132 -2.69 -40.49 5.80
CA ARG A 132 -2.55 -40.46 7.26
C ARG A 132 -3.66 -39.61 7.86
N GLU A 133 -4.46 -40.22 8.73
CA GLU A 133 -5.47 -39.51 9.51
C GLU A 133 -4.80 -38.56 10.51
N ARG A 134 -5.31 -37.34 10.60
CA ARG A 134 -4.86 -36.31 11.55
C ARG A 134 -6.04 -35.75 12.31
N SER A 135 -5.87 -35.57 13.63
CA SER A 135 -6.91 -35.02 14.50
C SER A 135 -7.14 -33.54 14.23
N TYR A 136 -8.39 -33.09 14.40
CA TYR A 136 -8.76 -31.68 14.28
C TYR A 136 -9.43 -31.16 15.56
N ASP A 137 -8.69 -30.40 16.35
CA ASP A 137 -9.20 -29.71 17.53
C ASP A 137 -9.78 -28.34 17.16
N ARG A 138 -11.10 -28.22 17.29
CA ARG A 138 -11.86 -27.01 16.99
C ARG A 138 -11.50 -25.85 17.92
N GLU A 139 -11.25 -26.11 19.19
CA GLU A 139 -10.91 -25.07 20.16
C GLU A 139 -9.50 -24.55 19.91
N ALA A 140 -8.54 -25.43 19.62
CA ALA A 140 -7.18 -25.04 19.27
C ALA A 140 -7.14 -24.15 18.02
N VAL A 141 -7.91 -24.48 16.98
CA VAL A 141 -8.01 -23.66 15.75
C VAL A 141 -8.64 -22.29 16.04
N ARG A 142 -9.63 -22.21 16.93
CA ARG A 142 -10.19 -20.92 17.37
C ARG A 142 -9.17 -20.09 18.13
N ASN A 143 -8.39 -20.70 19.02
CA ASN A 143 -7.31 -20.01 19.73
C ASN A 143 -6.24 -19.51 18.77
N PHE A 144 -5.83 -20.33 17.80
CA PHE A 144 -4.91 -19.91 16.73
C PHE A 144 -5.46 -18.71 15.95
N HIS A 145 -6.74 -18.75 15.54
CA HIS A 145 -7.39 -17.64 14.87
C HIS A 145 -7.40 -16.35 15.70
N GLN A 146 -7.74 -16.44 16.98
CA GLN A 146 -7.74 -15.29 17.88
C GLN A 146 -6.32 -14.72 18.06
N ALA A 147 -5.29 -15.56 18.09
CA ALA A 147 -3.90 -15.11 18.07
C ALA A 147 -3.57 -14.39 16.75
N LEU A 148 -3.93 -14.94 15.59
CA LEU A 148 -3.73 -14.28 14.30
C LEU A 148 -4.41 -12.91 14.24
N MET A 149 -5.63 -12.76 14.77
CA MET A 149 -6.31 -11.46 14.85
C MET A 149 -5.58 -10.46 15.75
N ALA A 150 -5.02 -10.91 16.88
CA ALA A 150 -4.24 -10.05 17.77
C ALA A 150 -2.93 -9.60 17.10
N ILE A 151 -2.23 -10.52 16.46
CA ILE A 151 -0.96 -10.27 15.77
C ILE A 151 -1.17 -9.37 14.55
N ASP A 152 -2.16 -9.66 13.72
CA ASP A 152 -2.49 -8.88 12.52
C ASP A 152 -2.74 -7.41 12.84
N ARG A 153 -3.40 -7.12 13.97
CA ARG A 153 -3.58 -5.74 14.47
C ARG A 153 -2.24 -5.05 14.72
N VAL A 154 -1.32 -5.70 15.43
CA VAL A 154 -0.01 -5.13 15.77
C VAL A 154 0.85 -4.98 14.52
N PHE A 155 0.88 -5.99 13.64
CA PHE A 155 1.61 -5.95 12.38
C PHE A 155 1.08 -4.84 11.46
N LYS A 156 -0.25 -4.67 11.37
CA LYS A 156 -0.85 -3.55 10.62
C LYS A 156 -0.48 -2.20 11.22
N ALA A 157 -0.44 -2.07 12.54
CA ALA A 157 0.00 -0.84 13.20
C ALA A 157 1.50 -0.57 12.92
N PHE A 158 2.35 -1.59 13.02
CA PHE A 158 3.77 -1.52 12.72
C PHE A 158 4.00 -1.01 11.29
N ARG A 159 3.24 -1.48 10.30
CA ARG A 159 3.35 -0.98 8.90
C ARG A 159 3.12 0.52 8.73
N THR A 160 2.39 1.17 9.64
CA THR A 160 2.00 2.57 9.46
C THR A 160 3.14 3.58 9.61
N SER A 161 4.26 3.20 10.26
CA SER A 161 5.44 4.05 10.40
C SER A 161 6.43 3.91 9.24
N PHE A 162 6.02 3.32 8.10
CA PHE A 162 6.86 3.08 6.94
C PHE A 162 6.17 3.52 5.65
N ILE A 163 6.83 4.37 4.86
CA ILE A 163 6.36 4.87 3.57
C ILE A 163 6.91 4.03 2.41
N GLY A 164 8.09 3.43 2.60
CA GLY A 164 8.69 2.56 1.61
C GLY A 164 7.82 1.34 1.28
N LYS A 165 8.28 0.53 0.31
CA LYS A 165 7.60 -0.72 -0.02
C LYS A 165 7.52 -1.62 1.21
N SER A 166 6.33 -2.11 1.53
CA SER A 166 6.11 -3.09 2.60
C SER A 166 5.04 -4.09 2.17
N SER A 167 5.25 -5.35 2.52
CA SER A 167 4.26 -6.40 2.25
C SER A 167 2.93 -6.10 2.94
N PRO A 168 1.80 -6.64 2.46
CA PRO A 168 0.63 -6.83 3.32
C PRO A 168 0.97 -7.65 4.57
N VAL A 169 0.11 -7.61 5.58
CA VAL A 169 0.12 -8.65 6.61
C VAL A 169 -0.58 -9.87 6.03
N HIS A 170 0.15 -10.96 5.87
CA HIS A 170 -0.33 -12.12 5.13
C HIS A 170 0.34 -13.41 5.60
N LEU A 171 -0.35 -14.53 5.37
CA LEU A 171 0.08 -15.84 5.79
C LEU A 171 0.67 -16.60 4.60
N PHE A 172 1.93 -17.03 4.72
CA PHE A 172 2.57 -17.95 3.79
C PHE A 172 2.23 -19.38 4.20
N TRP A 173 1.58 -20.12 3.32
CA TRP A 173 1.19 -21.50 3.58
C TRP A 173 2.37 -22.48 3.47
N GLY A 174 3.47 -22.10 2.81
CA GLY A 174 4.69 -22.93 2.70
C GLY A 174 5.29 -23.17 4.09
N SER A 175 5.71 -22.09 4.74
CA SER A 175 6.30 -22.07 6.09
C SER A 175 5.29 -21.98 7.24
N PHE A 176 4.01 -21.77 6.93
CA PHE A 176 2.90 -21.63 7.89
C PHE A 176 3.06 -20.50 8.91
N ASP A 177 3.52 -19.35 8.42
CA ASP A 177 3.72 -18.13 9.19
C ASP A 177 2.84 -16.99 8.73
N LEU A 178 2.49 -16.12 9.66
CA LEU A 178 1.99 -14.78 9.36
C LEU A 178 3.18 -13.81 9.36
N ALA A 179 3.39 -13.08 8.26
CA ALA A 179 4.55 -12.21 8.10
C ALA A 179 4.21 -10.77 7.71
N VAL A 180 5.17 -9.89 7.98
CA VAL A 180 5.24 -8.52 7.51
C VAL A 180 6.69 -8.16 7.19
N THR A 181 6.92 -7.60 6.00
CA THR A 181 8.26 -7.30 5.50
C THR A 181 8.36 -5.85 5.06
N ARG A 182 9.46 -5.19 5.41
CA ARG A 182 9.86 -3.85 4.94
C ARG A 182 11.07 -3.97 4.02
N PHE A 183 11.14 -3.08 3.03
CA PHE A 183 12.16 -3.11 1.99
C PHE A 183 12.96 -1.82 1.99
N SER A 184 14.28 -1.92 1.88
CA SER A 184 15.15 -0.73 1.77
C SER A 184 15.01 0.00 0.43
N GLY A 185 14.53 -0.71 -0.60
CA GLY A 185 14.51 -0.28 -2.00
C GLY A 185 15.75 -0.67 -2.80
N ARG A 186 16.85 -1.05 -2.12
CA ARG A 186 18.08 -1.53 -2.77
C ARG A 186 17.97 -2.99 -3.19
N GLN A 187 18.77 -3.38 -4.19
CA GLN A 187 18.92 -4.77 -4.61
C GLN A 187 19.70 -5.57 -3.57
N ALA A 188 19.32 -6.83 -3.35
CA ALA A 188 20.08 -7.76 -2.54
C ALA A 188 20.93 -8.69 -3.43
N PRO A 189 21.96 -9.35 -2.86
CA PRO A 189 22.60 -10.49 -3.49
C PRO A 189 21.60 -11.61 -3.80
N VAL A 190 21.93 -12.47 -4.77
CA VAL A 190 21.09 -13.63 -5.13
C VAL A 190 20.98 -14.58 -3.95
N HIS A 191 19.74 -14.94 -3.58
CA HIS A 191 19.48 -15.89 -2.49
C HIS A 191 20.10 -17.26 -2.80
N PRO A 192 20.78 -17.90 -1.83
CA PRO A 192 21.48 -19.18 -2.07
C PRO A 192 20.54 -20.34 -2.42
N GLY A 193 19.24 -20.22 -2.11
CA GLY A 193 18.25 -21.28 -2.34
C GLY A 193 18.35 -22.38 -1.28
N GLY A 194 17.99 -23.60 -1.65
CA GLY A 194 18.14 -24.79 -0.78
C GLY A 194 17.02 -24.97 0.26
N ILE A 195 15.90 -24.26 0.10
CA ILE A 195 14.72 -24.44 0.95
C ILE A 195 14.04 -25.78 0.55
N PRO A 196 13.72 -26.68 1.49
CA PRO A 196 13.18 -28.01 1.18
C PRO A 196 11.95 -27.95 0.27
N ALA A 197 11.97 -28.72 -0.81
CA ALA A 197 10.86 -28.81 -1.77
C ALA A 197 10.34 -27.46 -2.31
N LEU A 198 11.17 -26.41 -2.31
CA LEU A 198 10.87 -25.12 -2.90
C LEU A 198 11.86 -24.85 -4.04
N PRO A 199 11.40 -24.53 -5.26
CA PRO A 199 12.30 -24.18 -6.35
C PRO A 199 13.14 -22.93 -6.00
N ASP A 200 14.46 -22.98 -6.23
CA ASP A 200 15.39 -21.91 -5.83
C ASP A 200 15.02 -20.55 -6.44
N ASN A 201 14.51 -20.54 -7.67
CA ASN A 201 14.10 -19.30 -8.33
C ASN A 201 12.95 -18.59 -7.61
N VAL A 202 12.12 -19.31 -6.84
CA VAL A 202 11.07 -18.72 -5.99
C VAL A 202 11.72 -17.96 -4.84
N ALA A 203 12.69 -18.56 -4.15
CA ALA A 203 13.42 -17.89 -3.07
C ALA A 203 14.26 -16.70 -3.61
N GLN A 204 14.90 -16.86 -4.75
CA GLN A 204 15.69 -15.79 -5.38
C GLN A 204 14.83 -14.60 -5.80
N GLU A 205 13.61 -14.83 -6.27
CA GLU A 205 12.64 -13.77 -6.55
C GLU A 205 12.08 -13.15 -5.26
N ALA A 206 11.76 -13.97 -4.26
CA ALA A 206 11.30 -13.51 -2.95
C ALA A 206 12.27 -12.56 -2.26
N TYR A 207 13.58 -12.75 -2.46
CA TYR A 207 14.64 -12.01 -1.80
C TYR A 207 15.52 -11.22 -2.78
N ASP A 208 14.98 -10.71 -3.90
CA ASP A 208 15.73 -9.89 -4.87
C ASP A 208 16.08 -8.47 -4.34
N ARG A 209 15.51 -8.08 -3.19
CA ARG A 209 15.70 -6.79 -2.53
C ARG A 209 16.14 -6.98 -1.08
N GLU A 210 16.79 -5.95 -0.55
CA GLU A 210 17.13 -5.96 0.88
C GLU A 210 15.85 -5.82 1.70
N VAL A 211 15.71 -6.70 2.70
CA VAL A 211 14.52 -6.80 3.54
C VAL A 211 14.85 -6.85 5.02
N SER A 212 13.89 -6.37 5.80
CA SER A 212 13.72 -6.66 7.22
C SER A 212 12.34 -7.30 7.33
N SER A 213 12.32 -8.57 7.72
CA SER A 213 11.11 -9.37 7.78
C SER A 213 10.88 -9.80 9.22
N ALA A 214 9.63 -9.77 9.65
CA ALA A 214 9.22 -10.31 10.92
C ALA A 214 7.92 -11.10 10.76
N GLY A 215 7.75 -12.13 11.58
CA GLY A 215 6.58 -12.99 11.48
C GLY A 215 6.28 -13.75 12.74
N PHE A 216 5.33 -14.67 12.63
CA PHE A 216 4.84 -15.51 13.71
C PHE A 216 4.62 -16.93 13.21
N TRP A 217 5.17 -17.90 13.95
CA TRP A 217 4.85 -19.31 13.79
C TRP A 217 3.95 -19.80 14.95
N PRO A 218 2.93 -20.62 14.66
CA PRO A 218 2.18 -21.36 15.68
C PRO A 218 3.01 -22.45 16.38
N GLY A 219 4.25 -22.66 15.95
CA GLY A 219 5.16 -23.75 16.29
C GLY A 219 5.49 -24.61 15.05
N GLY A 220 6.55 -25.41 15.13
CA GLY A 220 7.18 -26.03 13.97
C GLY A 220 8.31 -25.18 13.40
N GLY A 221 8.90 -25.60 12.28
CA GLY A 221 9.93 -24.80 11.60
C GLY A 221 11.26 -24.69 12.35
N GLY A 222 11.61 -25.68 13.18
CA GLY A 222 12.86 -25.71 13.95
C GLY A 222 12.71 -25.36 15.44
N ILE A 223 11.51 -25.00 15.89
CA ILE A 223 11.16 -24.79 17.30
C ILE A 223 9.84 -25.50 17.67
N ASP A 224 9.75 -26.00 18.91
CA ASP A 224 8.60 -26.75 19.42
C ASP A 224 7.62 -25.89 20.24
N TYR A 225 7.60 -24.58 19.99
CA TYR A 225 6.73 -23.62 20.66
C TYR A 225 6.34 -22.48 19.71
N PRO A 226 5.18 -21.82 19.92
CA PRO A 226 4.81 -20.66 19.13
C PRO A 226 5.74 -19.48 19.43
N ALA A 227 6.19 -18.77 18.39
CA ALA A 227 7.11 -17.67 18.55
C ALA A 227 6.98 -16.63 17.45
N PHE A 228 7.44 -15.43 17.76
CA PHE A 228 7.72 -14.40 16.77
C PHE A 228 9.17 -14.49 16.36
N TYR A 229 9.42 -14.12 15.11
CA TYR A 229 10.75 -14.10 14.54
C TYR A 229 11.01 -12.81 13.78
N ALA A 230 12.29 -12.47 13.62
CA ALA A 230 12.73 -11.39 12.77
C ALA A 230 14.12 -11.65 12.19
N TYR A 231 14.28 -11.35 10.90
CA TYR A 231 15.56 -11.45 10.19
C TYR A 231 15.72 -10.32 9.17
N ALA A 232 16.95 -10.17 8.69
CA ALA A 232 17.28 -9.30 7.58
C ALA A 232 17.95 -10.11 6.47
N TYR A 233 17.66 -9.77 5.22
CA TYR A 233 18.35 -10.34 4.06
C TYR A 233 18.82 -9.24 3.11
N PRO A 234 20.12 -9.20 2.74
CA PRO A 234 21.20 -9.91 3.41
C PRO A 234 21.31 -9.45 4.87
N ALA A 235 21.74 -10.34 5.77
CA ALA A 235 21.96 -9.97 7.16
C ALA A 235 23.13 -8.96 7.25
N PRO A 236 22.93 -7.75 7.80
CA PRO A 236 24.02 -6.81 8.00
C PRO A 236 25.08 -7.35 8.97
N SER A 237 26.30 -6.83 8.87
CA SER A 237 27.34 -7.08 9.87
C SER A 237 26.82 -6.70 11.26
N ASP A 238 27.19 -7.49 12.27
CA ASP A 238 26.80 -7.31 13.67
C ASP A 238 25.29 -7.41 13.97
N PHE A 239 24.44 -7.73 12.98
CA PHE A 239 23.00 -7.88 13.20
C PHE A 239 22.68 -8.91 14.28
N ARG A 240 23.38 -10.06 14.27
CA ARG A 240 23.28 -11.10 15.31
C ARG A 240 23.56 -10.60 16.73
N ALA A 241 24.40 -9.58 16.87
CA ALA A 241 24.82 -9.03 18.16
C ALA A 241 23.99 -7.79 18.58
N ALA A 242 23.02 -7.37 17.77
CA ALA A 242 22.18 -6.23 18.08
C ALA A 242 21.36 -6.45 19.35
N SER A 243 21.20 -5.39 20.15
CA SER A 243 20.31 -5.41 21.30
C SER A 243 18.88 -5.26 20.81
N VAL A 244 18.06 -6.26 21.08
CA VAL A 244 16.63 -6.28 20.72
C VAL A 244 15.77 -6.32 21.97
N GLN A 245 14.53 -5.89 21.82
CA GLN A 245 13.52 -5.88 22.88
C GLN A 245 12.39 -6.85 22.54
N PRO A 246 11.55 -7.28 23.50
CA PRO A 246 11.77 -7.16 24.95
C PRO A 246 12.97 -8.02 25.40
N ASP A 247 13.35 -7.95 26.68
CA ASP A 247 14.47 -8.76 27.24
C ASP A 247 14.33 -10.28 27.03
N ALA A 248 13.11 -10.76 26.78
CA ALA A 248 12.83 -12.16 26.45
C ALA A 248 13.21 -12.54 25.00
N ALA A 249 13.52 -11.57 24.15
CA ALA A 249 13.98 -11.79 22.78
C ALA A 249 15.45 -12.19 22.76
N PHE A 250 15.82 -13.11 21.86
CA PHE A 250 17.17 -13.64 21.75
C PHE A 250 17.50 -14.04 20.30
N TRP A 251 18.79 -14.20 19.99
CA TRP A 251 19.22 -14.72 18.70
C TRP A 251 19.24 -16.25 18.68
N HIS A 252 18.60 -16.86 17.69
CA HIS A 252 18.57 -18.32 17.52
C HIS A 252 19.54 -18.77 16.43
N GLU A 253 20.66 -19.40 16.84
CA GLU A 253 21.75 -19.78 15.92
C GLU A 253 21.32 -20.69 14.76
N GLY A 254 20.48 -21.70 15.05
CA GLY A 254 20.08 -22.68 14.04
C GLY A 254 19.15 -22.11 12.96
N LEU A 255 18.45 -21.02 13.27
CA LEU A 255 17.56 -20.34 12.33
C LEU A 255 18.23 -19.10 11.73
N SER A 256 19.24 -18.56 12.42
CA SER A 256 19.88 -17.27 12.09
C SER A 256 18.87 -16.11 12.11
N GLU A 257 18.03 -16.09 13.14
CA GLU A 257 16.97 -15.10 13.33
C GLU A 257 16.87 -14.67 14.79
N PHE A 258 16.33 -13.48 15.04
CA PHE A 258 15.84 -13.10 16.36
C PHE A 258 14.51 -13.78 16.64
N ILE A 259 14.35 -14.30 17.86
CA ILE A 259 13.14 -14.98 18.31
C ILE A 259 12.66 -14.34 19.62
N VAL A 260 11.35 -14.15 19.76
CA VAL A 260 10.71 -13.94 21.07
C VAL A 260 9.56 -14.95 21.23
N PRO A 261 9.54 -15.76 22.32
CA PRO A 261 8.47 -16.72 22.54
C PRO A 261 7.10 -16.04 22.62
N TYR A 262 6.08 -16.65 22.01
CA TYR A 262 4.72 -16.11 22.02
C TYR A 262 4.20 -15.92 23.46
N GLU A 263 4.49 -16.87 24.36
CA GLU A 263 4.07 -16.80 25.76
C GLU A 263 4.66 -15.58 26.48
N ALA A 264 5.90 -15.18 26.16
CA ALA A 264 6.51 -13.99 26.76
C ALA A 264 5.78 -12.69 26.34
N VAL A 265 5.35 -12.60 25.09
CA VAL A 265 4.50 -11.51 24.60
C VAL A 265 3.11 -11.59 25.23
N GLN A 266 2.50 -12.77 25.22
CA GLN A 266 1.13 -13.00 25.68
C GLN A 266 0.93 -12.74 27.19
N THR A 267 1.95 -12.99 28.00
CA THR A 267 1.94 -12.76 29.45
C THR A 267 2.47 -11.38 29.87
N ALA A 268 2.94 -10.57 28.93
CA ALA A 268 3.38 -9.20 29.21
C ALA A 268 2.23 -8.33 29.74
N ALA A 269 2.58 -7.26 30.45
CA ALA A 269 1.59 -6.30 30.97
C ALA A 269 0.77 -5.66 29.83
N ASP A 270 1.42 -5.34 28.71
CA ASP A 270 0.80 -4.97 27.45
C ASP A 270 1.40 -5.81 26.31
N PRO A 271 0.71 -6.88 25.86
CA PRO A 271 1.20 -7.73 24.77
C PRO A 271 1.34 -7.00 23.42
N ASP A 272 0.50 -6.00 23.14
CA ASP A 272 0.58 -5.26 21.88
C ASP A 272 1.86 -4.39 21.87
N GLU A 273 2.18 -3.76 23.01
CA GLU A 273 3.42 -3.00 23.21
C GLU A 273 4.66 -3.91 23.17
N ALA A 274 4.62 -5.07 23.83
CA ALA A 274 5.73 -6.03 23.84
C ALA A 274 6.07 -6.53 22.43
N LEU A 275 5.06 -6.91 21.63
CA LEU A 275 5.29 -7.30 20.23
C LEU A 275 5.77 -6.11 19.39
N MET A 276 5.20 -4.91 19.58
CA MET A 276 5.66 -3.72 18.86
C MET A 276 7.13 -3.41 19.16
N ALA A 277 7.57 -3.54 20.42
CA ALA A 277 8.96 -3.34 20.81
C ALA A 277 9.90 -4.32 20.09
N PHE A 278 9.50 -5.59 19.94
CA PHE A 278 10.24 -6.58 19.15
C PHE A 278 10.34 -6.19 17.67
N LEU A 279 9.20 -5.84 17.05
CA LEU A 279 9.17 -5.46 15.65
C LEU A 279 10.01 -4.20 15.37
N VAL A 280 9.91 -3.19 16.23
CA VAL A 280 10.66 -1.93 16.08
C VAL A 280 12.14 -2.17 16.30
N SER A 281 12.56 -2.76 17.43
CA SER A 281 13.99 -2.92 17.75
C SER A 281 14.74 -3.79 16.74
N THR A 282 14.12 -4.86 16.24
CA THR A 282 14.71 -5.72 15.20
C THR A 282 14.79 -5.02 13.83
N TYR A 283 13.78 -4.24 13.47
CA TYR A 283 13.81 -3.41 12.27
C TYR A 283 14.87 -2.31 12.35
N GLU A 284 14.96 -1.58 13.47
CA GLU A 284 15.97 -0.53 13.66
C GLU A 284 17.37 -1.10 13.58
N ALA A 285 17.62 -2.26 14.21
CA ALA A 285 18.89 -2.98 14.08
C ALA A 285 19.21 -3.30 12.61
N ALA A 286 18.23 -3.81 11.84
CA ALA A 286 18.43 -4.13 10.43
C ALA A 286 18.68 -2.86 9.58
N ALA A 287 17.92 -1.80 9.81
CA ALA A 287 17.98 -0.56 9.04
C ALA A 287 19.26 0.24 9.34
N ASP A 288 19.66 0.35 10.61
CA ASP A 288 20.85 1.11 11.03
C ASP A 288 22.13 0.42 10.59
N LEU A 289 22.27 -0.89 10.88
CA LEU A 289 23.44 -1.68 10.48
C LEU A 289 23.48 -1.91 8.97
N GLY A 290 22.30 -1.99 8.33
CA GLY A 290 22.18 -2.03 6.89
C GLY A 290 22.39 -0.67 6.22
N HIS A 291 22.49 0.43 6.96
CA HIS A 291 22.58 1.80 6.42
C HIS A 291 21.46 2.13 5.42
N TRP A 292 20.22 1.87 5.82
CA TRP A 292 19.03 2.23 5.05
C TRP A 292 18.77 3.74 5.15
N ASP A 293 18.16 4.33 4.13
CA ASP A 293 17.74 5.73 4.15
C ASP A 293 16.44 5.89 4.97
N ARG A 294 16.58 5.83 6.30
CA ARG A 294 15.46 5.86 7.25
C ARG A 294 14.62 7.13 7.11
N ASP A 295 15.25 8.27 6.82
CA ASP A 295 14.54 9.55 6.63
C ASP A 295 13.56 9.52 5.44
N GLN A 296 13.88 8.78 4.38
CA GLN A 296 12.98 8.59 3.23
C GLN A 296 11.99 7.44 3.41
N LEU A 297 12.32 6.46 4.26
CA LEU A 297 11.56 5.23 4.42
C LEU A 297 10.55 5.30 5.56
N GLU A 298 10.80 6.09 6.60
CA GLU A 298 10.03 6.12 7.82
C GLU A 298 9.07 7.30 7.89
N CYS A 299 8.05 7.15 8.75
CA CYS A 299 7.23 8.26 9.19
C CYS A 299 6.66 8.03 10.58
N THR A 300 6.01 9.06 11.11
CA THR A 300 5.27 8.95 12.36
C THR A 300 4.20 7.85 12.27
N HIS A 301 4.08 7.03 13.31
CA HIS A 301 3.03 6.03 13.41
C HIS A 301 1.64 6.59 13.11
N GLY A 302 0.88 5.86 12.33
CA GLY A 302 -0.46 6.24 11.89
C GLY A 302 -1.43 6.35 13.06
N GLN A 303 -2.26 7.40 13.05
CA GLN A 303 -3.32 7.60 14.03
C GLN A 303 -4.68 7.31 13.40
N ARG A 304 -5.56 6.61 14.14
CA ARG A 304 -6.90 6.25 13.64
C ARG A 304 -7.69 7.51 13.26
N GLY A 305 -8.24 7.52 12.05
CA GLY A 305 -9.07 8.62 11.54
C GLY A 305 -8.31 9.91 11.24
N LYS A 306 -6.98 9.92 11.29
CA LYS A 306 -6.17 11.09 10.96
C LYS A 306 -5.28 10.82 9.75
N VAL A 307 -5.36 11.71 8.78
CA VAL A 307 -4.43 11.71 7.64
C VAL A 307 -3.05 12.12 8.15
N ARG A 308 -2.01 11.42 7.69
CA ARG A 308 -0.63 11.75 8.02
C ARG A 308 -0.29 13.15 7.51
N GLU A 309 0.35 13.95 8.35
CA GLU A 309 0.87 15.26 7.94
C GLU A 309 2.01 15.08 6.93
N LEU A 310 1.97 15.89 5.86
CA LEU A 310 3.00 15.84 4.83
C LEU A 310 4.21 16.67 5.27
N ASN A 311 5.39 16.06 5.31
CA ASN A 311 6.66 16.77 5.44
C ASN A 311 7.09 17.47 4.13
N ALA A 312 6.26 17.40 3.09
CA ALA A 312 6.47 18.19 1.90
C ALA A 312 6.28 19.66 2.27
N LYS A 313 7.27 20.51 1.99
CA LYS A 313 7.02 21.94 1.87
C LYS A 313 5.86 22.06 0.87
N VAL A 314 4.70 22.49 1.34
CA VAL A 314 3.67 23.02 0.44
C VAL A 314 4.45 23.97 -0.44
N PRO A 315 4.45 23.80 -1.79
CA PRO A 315 5.12 24.77 -2.63
C PRO A 315 4.57 26.10 -2.16
N GLU A 316 5.43 26.96 -1.59
CA GLU A 316 5.07 28.34 -1.32
C GLU A 316 4.43 28.74 -2.62
N LYS A 317 3.11 28.98 -2.58
CA LYS A 317 2.30 29.30 -3.74
C LYS A 317 3.11 30.38 -4.40
N ALA A 318 3.80 30.03 -5.50
CA ALA A 318 5.00 30.77 -5.90
C ALA A 318 4.61 32.22 -5.78
N ALA A 319 5.25 32.94 -4.85
CA ALA A 319 5.02 34.35 -4.76
C ALA A 319 5.50 34.83 -6.13
N SER A 320 4.55 34.89 -7.06
CA SER A 320 4.74 35.32 -8.42
C SER A 320 5.03 36.78 -8.25
N SER A 321 6.30 37.08 -8.01
CA SER A 321 6.85 38.41 -8.11
C SER A 321 7.03 38.75 -9.59
N VAL A 322 5.98 38.52 -10.38
CA VAL A 322 5.73 39.16 -11.66
C VAL A 322 4.26 39.53 -11.61
N SER A 323 3.97 40.82 -11.57
CA SER A 323 2.62 41.36 -11.58
C SER A 323 1.91 40.86 -12.85
N GLU A 324 0.93 39.97 -12.70
CA GLU A 324 -0.08 39.79 -13.74
C GLU A 324 -1.12 40.94 -13.72
N GLU A 325 -0.80 42.05 -13.05
CA GLU A 325 -1.64 43.23 -13.05
C GLU A 325 -1.37 44.02 -14.32
N VAL A 326 -2.43 44.62 -14.87
CA VAL A 326 -2.29 45.52 -16.00
C VAL A 326 -1.72 46.83 -15.47
N GLU A 327 -0.51 47.19 -15.88
CA GLU A 327 0.12 48.45 -15.54
C GLU A 327 -0.24 49.51 -16.57
N ARG A 328 -0.62 50.71 -16.10
CA ARG A 328 -0.88 51.86 -16.95
C ARG A 328 0.31 52.82 -16.90
N GLU A 329 0.89 53.09 -18.07
CA GLU A 329 1.93 54.09 -18.26
C GLU A 329 1.35 55.30 -19.00
N ASP A 330 1.37 56.46 -18.35
CA ASP A 330 0.74 57.68 -18.85
C ASP A 330 1.75 58.76 -19.23
N GLY A 331 1.59 59.30 -20.44
CA GLY A 331 2.22 60.53 -20.90
C GLY A 331 1.22 61.66 -21.12
N ALA A 332 1.72 62.83 -21.50
CA ALA A 332 0.91 64.06 -21.61
C ALA A 332 -0.24 63.97 -22.62
N SER A 333 -0.04 63.29 -23.75
CA SER A 333 -1.04 63.15 -24.83
C SER A 333 -1.33 61.70 -25.25
N LYS A 334 -0.52 60.75 -24.77
CA LYS A 334 -0.64 59.31 -25.07
C LYS A 334 -0.30 58.50 -23.82
N GLY A 335 -0.79 57.27 -23.76
CA GLY A 335 -0.42 56.31 -22.73
C GLY A 335 -0.55 54.89 -23.26
N ARG A 336 -0.18 53.91 -22.43
CA ARG A 336 -0.36 52.50 -22.74
C ARG A 336 -0.68 51.70 -21.48
N TYR A 337 -1.40 50.61 -21.68
CA TYR A 337 -1.59 49.55 -20.70
C TYR A 337 -0.68 48.39 -21.11
N ARG A 338 0.15 47.88 -20.20
CA ARG A 338 0.99 46.72 -20.44
C ARG A 338 0.73 45.64 -19.40
N ILE A 339 0.97 44.40 -19.79
CA ILE A 339 0.95 43.26 -18.88
C ILE A 339 2.04 42.28 -19.30
N VAL A 340 2.80 41.79 -18.31
CA VAL A 340 3.86 40.81 -18.53
C VAL A 340 3.41 39.47 -17.97
N VAL A 341 3.20 38.48 -18.85
CA VAL A 341 2.78 37.12 -18.46
C VAL A 341 3.90 36.17 -18.86
N GLU A 342 4.43 35.42 -17.89
CA GLU A 342 5.53 34.47 -18.10
C GLU A 342 6.75 35.10 -18.83
N GLY A 343 7.03 36.39 -18.56
CA GLY A 343 8.13 37.14 -19.18
C GLY A 343 7.85 37.66 -20.60
N VAL A 344 6.63 37.50 -21.11
CA VAL A 344 6.19 38.02 -22.42
C VAL A 344 5.26 39.21 -22.21
N GLU A 345 5.57 40.34 -22.83
CA GLU A 345 4.79 41.59 -22.72
C GLU A 345 3.68 41.63 -23.78
N ALA A 346 2.47 42.00 -23.36
CA ALA A 346 1.39 42.45 -24.25
C ALA A 346 1.02 43.89 -23.90
N GLU A 347 0.63 44.68 -24.90
CA GLU A 347 0.32 46.10 -24.70
C GLU A 347 -0.91 46.58 -25.46
N MET A 348 -1.50 47.65 -24.94
CA MET A 348 -2.60 48.39 -25.56
C MET A 348 -2.35 49.89 -25.42
N THR A 349 -2.24 50.59 -26.54
CA THR A 349 -1.95 52.03 -26.56
C THR A 349 -3.23 52.85 -26.69
N TYR A 350 -3.17 54.07 -26.16
CA TYR A 350 -4.25 55.03 -26.29
C TYR A 350 -3.73 56.47 -26.38
N SER A 351 -4.55 57.36 -26.94
CA SER A 351 -4.30 58.80 -27.00
C SER A 351 -5.41 59.59 -26.30
N ARG A 352 -5.08 60.77 -25.75
CA ARG A 352 -6.02 61.66 -25.07
C ARG A 352 -6.56 62.70 -26.05
N ALA A 353 -7.87 62.82 -26.15
CA ALA A 353 -8.56 63.80 -26.98
C ALA A 353 -9.28 64.82 -26.10
N GLY A 354 -8.52 65.72 -25.48
CA GLY A 354 -9.01 66.64 -24.44
C GLY A 354 -8.98 66.00 -23.05
N THR A 355 -9.71 66.59 -22.09
CA THR A 355 -9.68 66.18 -20.67
C THR A 355 -10.67 65.07 -20.31
N GLN A 356 -11.60 64.73 -21.21
CA GLN A 356 -12.71 63.81 -20.93
C GLN A 356 -12.79 62.61 -21.89
N LEU A 357 -11.78 62.39 -22.73
CA LEU A 357 -11.85 61.38 -23.78
C LEU A 357 -10.49 60.71 -24.03
N ILE A 358 -10.50 59.37 -24.08
CA ILE A 358 -9.39 58.55 -24.53
C ILE A 358 -9.76 57.77 -25.80
N ILE A 359 -8.80 57.57 -26.69
CA ILE A 359 -8.94 56.83 -27.94
C ILE A 359 -8.01 55.63 -27.87
N ILE A 360 -8.56 54.41 -27.85
CA ILE A 360 -7.76 53.18 -27.91
C ILE A 360 -7.44 52.90 -29.37
N ASP A 361 -6.17 53.01 -29.75
CA ASP A 361 -5.73 52.97 -31.15
C ASP A 361 -5.06 51.66 -31.56
N HIS A 362 -4.39 50.95 -30.64
CA HIS A 362 -3.74 49.68 -30.93
C HIS A 362 -3.78 48.70 -29.74
N THR A 363 -3.79 47.41 -30.03
CA THR A 363 -3.64 46.33 -29.05
C THR A 363 -2.78 45.24 -29.67
N ASP A 364 -1.62 44.97 -29.10
CA ASP A 364 -0.73 43.89 -29.53
C ASP A 364 -0.62 42.83 -28.44
N VAL A 365 -0.91 41.58 -28.84
CA VAL A 365 -0.81 40.40 -27.98
C VAL A 365 0.04 39.38 -28.72
N PRO A 366 1.28 39.12 -28.26
CA PRO A 366 2.16 38.16 -28.89
C PRO A 366 1.51 36.78 -29.03
N ALA A 367 1.92 36.03 -30.06
CA ALA A 367 1.35 34.71 -30.37
C ALA A 367 1.38 33.74 -29.18
N ALA A 368 2.44 33.81 -28.35
CA ALA A 368 2.61 33.01 -27.14
C ALA A 368 1.51 33.22 -26.08
N LEU A 369 0.83 34.37 -26.11
CA LEU A 369 -0.20 34.77 -25.15
C LEU A 369 -1.63 34.67 -25.72
N ARG A 370 -1.79 34.24 -26.98
CA ARG A 370 -3.12 34.04 -27.58
C ARG A 370 -3.91 32.96 -26.86
N GLY A 371 -5.23 33.11 -26.79
CA GLY A 371 -6.13 32.17 -26.09
C GLY A 371 -6.17 32.33 -24.56
N ARG A 372 -5.27 33.12 -23.96
CA ARG A 372 -5.21 33.36 -22.51
C ARG A 372 -5.98 34.62 -22.03
N LYS A 373 -6.83 35.19 -22.88
CA LYS A 373 -7.64 36.41 -22.62
C LYS A 373 -6.83 37.66 -22.20
N VAL A 374 -5.53 37.72 -22.50
CA VAL A 374 -4.66 38.86 -22.11
C VAL A 374 -5.13 40.19 -22.70
N GLY A 375 -5.49 40.23 -23.98
CA GLY A 375 -6.04 41.44 -24.59
C GLY A 375 -7.38 41.90 -23.97
N GLU A 376 -8.23 40.97 -23.53
CA GLU A 376 -9.48 41.31 -22.84
C GLU A 376 -9.21 42.00 -21.49
N ARG A 377 -8.18 41.54 -20.75
CA ARG A 377 -7.76 42.14 -19.48
C ARG A 377 -7.28 43.58 -19.66
N LEU A 378 -6.51 43.86 -20.71
CA LEU A 378 -6.05 45.21 -21.05
C LEU A 378 -7.24 46.16 -21.31
N VAL A 379 -8.21 45.71 -22.13
CA VAL A 379 -9.42 46.51 -22.43
C VAL A 379 -10.28 46.72 -21.19
N ARG A 380 -10.45 45.68 -20.37
CA ARG A 380 -11.21 45.76 -19.11
C ARG A 380 -10.61 46.78 -18.15
N GLN A 381 -9.29 46.77 -17.97
CA GLN A 381 -8.63 47.76 -17.11
C GLN A 381 -8.87 49.19 -17.60
N ALA A 382 -8.79 49.43 -18.92
CA ALA A 382 -9.07 50.75 -19.48
C ALA A 382 -10.53 51.19 -19.29
N VAL A 383 -11.49 50.26 -19.36
CA VAL A 383 -12.92 50.53 -19.07
C VAL A 383 -13.10 50.91 -17.60
N GLU A 384 -12.50 50.17 -16.68
CA GLU A 384 -12.57 50.44 -15.25
C GLU A 384 -11.95 51.79 -14.89
N ASP A 385 -10.79 52.10 -15.47
CA ASP A 385 -10.13 53.40 -15.30
C ASP A 385 -10.97 54.54 -15.88
N ALA A 386 -11.58 54.34 -17.06
CA ALA A 386 -12.47 55.32 -17.65
C ALA A 386 -13.68 55.65 -16.75
N ARG A 387 -14.28 54.63 -16.12
CA ARG A 387 -15.34 54.82 -15.12
C ARG A 387 -14.85 55.59 -13.90
N ARG A 388 -13.69 55.21 -13.39
CA ARG A 388 -13.08 55.81 -12.19
C ARG A 388 -12.74 57.29 -12.40
N GLU A 389 -12.24 57.62 -13.58
CA GLU A 389 -11.79 58.96 -13.95
C GLU A 389 -12.91 59.82 -14.56
N GLY A 390 -14.08 59.22 -14.85
CA GLY A 390 -15.19 59.92 -15.50
C GLY A 390 -14.87 60.37 -16.92
N VAL A 391 -14.03 59.61 -17.64
CA VAL A 391 -13.67 59.88 -19.04
C VAL A 391 -14.35 58.85 -19.96
N PHE A 392 -14.55 59.23 -21.22
CA PHE A 392 -15.14 58.34 -22.22
C PHE A 392 -14.07 57.67 -23.10
N ILE A 393 -14.42 56.55 -23.74
CA ILE A 393 -13.57 55.77 -24.64
C ILE A 393 -14.11 55.83 -26.07
N ILE A 394 -13.20 55.99 -27.04
CA ILE A 394 -13.43 55.68 -28.46
C ILE A 394 -12.50 54.52 -28.86
N PRO A 395 -13.02 53.31 -29.12
CA PRO A 395 -12.20 52.15 -29.49
C PRO A 395 -11.98 52.11 -31.01
N LEU A 396 -10.92 52.75 -31.52
CA LEU A 396 -10.56 52.67 -32.94
C LEU A 396 -9.85 51.35 -33.28
N CYS A 397 -9.12 50.76 -32.32
CA CYS A 397 -8.56 49.43 -32.49
C CYS A 397 -9.70 48.40 -32.72
N PRO A 398 -9.68 47.62 -33.82
CA PRO A 398 -10.71 46.63 -34.11
C PRO A 398 -10.88 45.58 -32.99
N PHE A 399 -9.78 45.22 -32.32
CA PHE A 399 -9.81 44.29 -31.19
C PHE A 399 -10.55 44.90 -29.99
N ALA A 400 -10.17 46.11 -29.55
CA ALA A 400 -10.83 46.78 -28.43
C ALA A 400 -12.32 47.02 -28.72
N LYS A 401 -12.66 47.41 -29.96
CA LYS A 401 -14.04 47.57 -30.40
C LYS A 401 -14.83 46.27 -30.27
N ALA A 402 -14.31 45.17 -30.82
CA ALA A 402 -14.96 43.87 -30.73
C ALA A 402 -15.10 43.36 -29.29
N GLN A 403 -14.15 43.67 -28.40
CA GLN A 403 -14.27 43.32 -26.98
C GLN A 403 -15.37 44.11 -26.28
N ILE A 404 -15.46 45.43 -26.51
CA ILE A 404 -16.53 46.25 -25.91
C ILE A 404 -17.91 45.89 -26.47
N GLU A 405 -18.03 45.56 -27.75
CA GLU A 405 -19.28 45.09 -28.35
C GLU A 405 -19.77 43.75 -27.74
N ARG A 406 -18.85 42.88 -27.32
CA ARG A 406 -19.17 41.60 -26.67
C ARG A 406 -19.56 41.72 -25.20
N HIS A 407 -19.31 42.85 -24.57
CA HIS A 407 -19.61 43.11 -23.15
C HIS A 407 -20.59 44.29 -23.05
N PRO A 408 -21.91 44.03 -23.08
CA PRO A 408 -22.94 45.07 -23.02
C PRO A 408 -22.80 46.00 -21.82
N GLU A 409 -22.24 45.49 -20.72
CA GLU A 409 -21.97 46.25 -19.52
C GLU A 409 -20.84 47.28 -19.66
N TRP A 410 -20.00 47.22 -20.70
CA TRP A 410 -18.92 48.21 -20.98
C TRP A 410 -19.36 49.37 -21.88
N GLN A 411 -20.62 49.36 -22.33
CA GLN A 411 -21.14 50.39 -23.24
C GLN A 411 -21.33 51.75 -22.54
N ASP A 412 -21.33 51.78 -21.22
CA ASP A 412 -21.50 52.98 -20.39
C ASP A 412 -20.33 53.98 -20.51
N VAL A 413 -19.12 53.50 -20.80
CA VAL A 413 -17.94 54.35 -21.00
C VAL A 413 -17.76 54.82 -22.45
N LEU A 414 -18.58 54.37 -23.39
CA LEU A 414 -18.49 54.84 -24.76
C LEU A 414 -19.10 56.23 -24.89
N ARG A 415 -18.40 57.11 -25.62
CA ARG A 415 -18.97 58.40 -26.01
C ARG A 415 -20.05 58.15 -27.08
N LYS A 416 -21.29 58.54 -26.78
CA LYS A 416 -22.41 58.52 -27.75
C LYS A 416 -22.24 59.57 -28.84
#